data_AF-X1H519-F1
#
_entry.id   AF-X1H519-F1
#
_cell.length_a   1.000
_cell.length_b   1.000
_cell.length_c   1.000
_cell.angle_alpha   90.00
_cell.angle_beta   90.00
_cell.angle_gamma   90.00
#
_symmetry.space_group_name_H-M   'P 1'
#
loop_
_entity.id
_entity.type
_entity.pdbx_description
1 polymer ?
#
loop_
_entity_poly.entity_id
_entity_poly.type
_entity_poly.pdbx_seq_one_letter_code
_entity_poly.pdbx_strand_id
1 'polypeptide(L)'
;QNMLDMPGHRKIHEEAIPNLGGIVIFFGFLLSLLFVVQIEGQVKALLIGGVIILLLGVVDDIANLSPKHKFAIQMIPALIVIIYNSDLINSFIVNQLRSFDLLGYLLYPILIFWIVGITNSINLIDGLDGLACGVSIICGMGEFYNLL
;
A
#
# COMPACT_ATOMS: atom_id res chain seq x y z
N GLN A 1 7.87 -46.18 28.22
CA GLN A 1 8.94 -46.25 27.20
C GLN A 1 8.28 -46.02 25.85
N ASN A 2 8.38 -44.90 25.14
CA ASN A 2 9.22 -43.68 25.14
C ASN A 2 8.28 -42.55 24.65
N MET A 3 8.10 -41.37 25.25
CA MET A 3 9.04 -40.36 25.74
C MET A 3 10.11 -39.98 24.71
N LEU A 4 9.85 -38.82 24.08
CA LEU A 4 10.78 -37.91 23.41
C LEU A 4 11.25 -38.30 22.01
N ASP A 5 10.88 -37.45 21.04
CA ASP A 5 11.82 -37.03 20.02
C ASP A 5 11.91 -35.49 20.01
N MET A 6 13.13 -35.00 19.86
CA MET A 6 13.69 -33.78 20.45
C MET A 6 13.33 -32.43 19.78
N PRO A 7 13.45 -31.31 20.52
CA PRO A 7 13.20 -29.96 20.00
C PRO A 7 14.36 -29.49 19.10
N GLY A 8 14.05 -28.73 18.03
CA GLY A 8 15.12 -28.17 17.21
C GLY A 8 14.77 -27.12 16.14
N HIS A 9 14.96 -25.85 16.54
CA HIS A 9 15.69 -24.81 15.78
C HIS A 9 15.08 -24.11 14.55
N ARG A 10 13.83 -23.62 14.60
CA ARG A 10 13.41 -22.44 13.80
C ARG A 10 12.24 -21.68 14.44
N LYS A 11 12.51 -20.90 15.50
CA LYS A 11 11.81 -19.65 15.85
C LYS A 11 12.42 -19.12 17.15
N ILE A 12 13.09 -17.98 17.04
CA ILE A 12 13.88 -17.36 18.13
C ILE A 12 13.00 -16.39 18.96
N HIS A 13 11.70 -16.31 18.67
CA HIS A 13 10.75 -15.45 19.40
C HIS A 13 9.47 -16.25 19.65
N GLU A 14 9.11 -16.43 20.92
CA GLU A 14 7.84 -17.05 21.34
C GLU A 14 6.64 -16.09 21.24
N GLU A 15 6.89 -14.79 21.02
CA GLU A 15 5.87 -13.78 20.80
C GLU A 15 6.10 -13.07 19.48
N ALA A 16 5.04 -12.90 18.68
CA ALA A 16 5.07 -12.07 17.48
C ALA A 16 5.15 -10.61 17.93
N ILE A 17 6.32 -9.99 17.76
CA ILE A 17 6.51 -8.57 18.03
C ILE A 17 5.98 -7.79 16.81
N PRO A 18 5.09 -6.79 16.97
CA PRO A 18 4.63 -5.97 15.85
C PRO A 18 5.82 -5.33 15.11
N ASN A 19 5.81 -5.33 13.78
CA ASN A 19 6.88 -4.71 13.02
C ASN A 19 6.73 -3.18 13.04
N LEU A 20 7.39 -2.52 14.00
CA LEU A 20 7.35 -1.07 14.17
C LEU A 20 8.04 -0.30 13.02
N GLY A 21 8.77 -0.97 12.13
CA GLY A 21 9.52 -0.32 11.05
C GLY A 21 8.65 0.51 10.11
N GLY A 22 7.50 -0.02 9.69
CA GLY A 22 6.57 0.68 8.81
C GLY A 22 6.00 1.97 9.43
N ILE A 23 5.76 1.95 10.74
CA ILE A 23 5.30 3.13 11.48
C ILE A 23 6.37 4.21 11.48
N VAL A 24 7.63 3.86 11.81
CA VAL A 24 8.74 4.82 11.85
C VAL A 24 8.99 5.46 10.48
N ILE A 25 8.98 4.65 9.41
CA ILE A 25 9.15 5.15 8.04
C ILE A 25 8.00 6.10 7.66
N PHE A 26 6.76 5.72 7.94
CA PHE A 26 5.60 6.56 7.63
C PHE A 26 5.65 7.90 8.39
N PHE A 27 6.04 7.89 9.67
CA PHE A 27 6.21 9.12 10.44
C PHE A 27 7.32 10.02 9.87
N GLY A 28 8.46 9.45 9.48
CA GLY A 28 9.54 10.20 8.83
C GLY A 28 9.07 10.85 7.52
N PHE A 29 8.31 10.11 6.70
CA PHE A 29 7.71 10.61 5.47
C PHE A 29 6.68 11.72 5.74
N LEU A 30 5.78 11.53 6.70
CA LEU A 30 4.77 12.51 7.08
C LEU A 30 5.40 13.81 7.57
N LEU A 31 6.43 13.71 8.41
CA LEU A 31 7.13 14.87 8.94
C LEU A 31 7.82 15.65 7.83
N SER A 32 8.49 14.95 6.90
CA SER A 32 9.10 15.57 5.71
C SER A 32 8.07 16.32 4.87
N LEU A 33 6.91 15.70 4.58
CA LEU A 33 5.85 16.33 3.79
C LEU A 33 5.30 17.61 4.43
N LEU A 34 5.11 17.62 5.75
CA LEU A 34 4.58 18.79 6.47
C LEU A 34 5.43 20.05 6.28
N PHE A 35 6.73 19.90 6.06
CA PHE A 35 7.66 21.03 5.85
C PHE A 35 7.85 21.41 4.38
N VAL A 36 7.59 20.50 3.45
CA VAL A 36 7.95 20.68 2.02
C VAL A 36 6.74 21.01 1.15
N VAL A 37 5.56 20.44 1.46
CA VAL A 37 4.40 20.47 0.55
C VAL A 37 3.13 20.88 1.29
N GLN A 38 2.28 21.67 0.63
CA GLN A 38 0.93 21.96 1.13
C GLN A 38 0.05 20.71 1.05
N ILE A 39 -0.62 20.37 2.16
CA ILE A 39 -1.45 19.17 2.25
C ILE A 39 -2.83 19.44 1.64
N GLU A 40 -2.90 19.38 0.33
CA GLU A 40 -4.12 19.60 -0.44
C GLU A 40 -4.27 18.58 -1.57
N GLY A 41 -5.49 18.46 -2.11
CA GLY A 41 -5.79 17.59 -3.26
C GLY A 41 -5.21 16.18 -3.15
N GLN A 42 -4.39 15.81 -4.13
CA GLN A 42 -3.78 14.48 -4.25
C GLN A 42 -2.90 14.10 -3.06
N VAL A 43 -2.17 15.06 -2.48
CA VAL A 43 -1.30 14.83 -1.31
C VAL A 43 -2.15 14.45 -0.10
N LYS A 44 -3.27 15.13 0.09
CA LYS A 44 -4.23 14.80 1.16
C LYS A 44 -4.82 13.41 0.98
N ALA A 45 -5.18 13.03 -0.25
CA ALA A 45 -5.68 11.68 -0.55
C ALA A 45 -4.64 10.60 -0.25
N LEU A 46 -3.38 10.83 -0.65
CA LEU A 46 -2.26 9.93 -0.39
C LEU A 46 -2.05 9.73 1.11
N LEU A 47 -2.07 10.81 1.90
CA LEU A 47 -1.88 10.73 3.36
C LEU A 47 -3.03 9.99 4.04
N ILE A 48 -4.29 10.30 3.70
CA ILE A 48 -5.44 9.59 4.26
C ILE A 48 -5.37 8.10 3.90
N GLY A 49 -5.09 7.79 2.63
CA GLY A 49 -4.96 6.40 2.18
C GLY A 49 -3.81 5.67 2.86
N GLY A 50 -2.66 6.34 2.99
CA GLY A 50 -1.47 5.81 3.68
C GLY A 50 -1.72 5.52 5.15
N VAL A 51 -2.42 6.41 5.87
CA VAL A 51 -2.82 6.15 7.27
C VAL A 51 -3.71 4.92 7.38
N ILE A 52 -4.69 4.76 6.47
CA ILE A 52 -5.57 3.58 6.48
C ILE A 52 -4.79 2.29 6.24
N ILE A 53 -3.85 2.29 5.27
CA ILE A 53 -3.01 1.13 4.98
C ILE A 53 -2.04 0.83 6.14
N LEU A 54 -1.47 1.86 6.78
CA LEU A 54 -0.63 1.70 7.96
C LEU A 54 -1.42 1.06 9.10
N LEU A 55 -2.61 1.58 9.41
CA LEU A 55 -3.48 1.02 10.44
C LEU A 55 -3.90 -0.41 10.11
N LEU A 56 -4.21 -0.70 8.84
CA LEU A 56 -4.49 -2.06 8.39
C LEU A 56 -3.30 -2.99 8.65
N GLY A 57 -2.07 -2.56 8.34
CA GLY A 57 -0.86 -3.33 8.62
C GLY A 57 -0.69 -3.62 10.11
N VAL A 58 -0.85 -2.61 10.97
CA VAL A 58 -0.78 -2.77 12.43
C VAL A 58 -1.85 -3.72 12.95
N VAL A 59 -3.09 -3.58 12.47
CA VAL A 59 -4.19 -4.46 12.88
C VAL A 59 -3.94 -5.89 12.38
N ASP A 60 -3.40 -6.05 11.19
CA ASP A 60 -3.09 -7.37 10.63
C ASP A 60 -2.00 -8.09 11.42
N ASP A 61 -0.94 -7.39 11.82
CA ASP A 61 0.13 -7.95 12.65
C ASP A 61 -0.41 -8.50 14.00
N ILE A 62 -1.44 -7.86 14.57
CA ILE A 62 -2.03 -8.23 15.86
C ILE A 62 -3.12 -9.30 15.69
N ALA A 63 -4.01 -9.11 14.72
CA ALA A 63 -5.26 -9.88 14.58
C ALA A 63 -5.19 -11.00 13.54
N ASN A 64 -4.10 -11.12 12.77
CA ASN A 64 -3.93 -12.06 11.66
C ASN A 64 -5.17 -12.10 10.74
N LEU A 65 -5.44 -10.98 10.08
CA LEU A 65 -6.67 -10.81 9.30
C LEU A 65 -6.68 -11.76 8.10
N SER A 66 -7.85 -12.34 7.80
CA SER A 66 -7.97 -13.15 6.60
C SER A 66 -7.85 -12.28 5.32
N PRO A 67 -7.32 -12.83 4.21
CA PRO A 67 -7.08 -12.05 2.98
C PRO A 67 -8.31 -11.31 2.45
N LYS A 68 -9.51 -11.85 2.68
CA LYS A 68 -10.77 -11.23 2.27
C LYS A 68 -11.02 -9.91 3.02
N HIS A 69 -10.72 -9.85 4.32
CA HIS A 69 -10.88 -8.63 5.11
C HIS A 69 -9.85 -7.58 4.73
N LYS A 70 -8.59 -7.99 4.50
CA LYS A 70 -7.54 -7.09 4.00
C LYS A 70 -7.95 -6.44 2.70
N PHE A 71 -8.39 -7.25 1.74
CA PHE A 71 -8.84 -6.78 0.43
C PHE A 71 -10.01 -5.79 0.57
N ALA A 72 -11.02 -6.12 1.39
CA ALA A 72 -12.17 -5.24 1.60
C ALA A 72 -11.77 -3.89 2.20
N ILE A 73 -10.84 -3.86 3.15
CA ILE A 73 -10.36 -2.62 3.76
C ILE A 73 -9.51 -1.81 2.76
N GLN A 74 -8.66 -2.47 1.95
CA GLN A 74 -7.84 -1.82 0.92
C GLN A 74 -8.67 -1.14 -0.19
N MET A 75 -9.94 -1.51 -0.36
CA MET A 75 -10.85 -0.80 -1.28
C MET A 75 -11.06 0.65 -0.86
N ILE A 76 -11.08 0.95 0.44
CA ILE A 76 -11.33 2.29 0.97
C ILE A 76 -10.25 3.30 0.50
N PRO A 77 -8.95 3.08 0.75
CA PRO A 77 -7.91 3.99 0.28
C PRO A 77 -7.84 4.05 -1.26
N ALA A 78 -8.11 2.94 -1.96
CA ALA A 78 -8.17 2.94 -3.42
C ALA A 78 -9.26 3.89 -3.95
N LEU A 79 -10.46 3.85 -3.36
CA LEU A 79 -11.55 4.76 -3.71
C LEU A 79 -11.21 6.22 -3.40
N ILE A 80 -10.58 6.49 -2.24
CA ILE A 80 -10.17 7.85 -1.88
C ILE A 80 -9.22 8.42 -2.93
N VAL A 81 -8.19 7.66 -3.33
CA VAL A 81 -7.23 8.08 -4.36
C VAL A 81 -7.95 8.34 -5.68
N ILE A 82 -8.87 7.46 -6.10
CA ILE A 82 -9.61 7.62 -7.35
C ILE A 82 -10.51 8.86 -7.33
N ILE A 83 -11.22 9.12 -6.24
CA ILE A 83 -12.12 10.28 -6.13
C ILE A 83 -11.33 11.59 -6.26
N TYR A 84 -10.21 11.70 -5.55
CA TYR A 84 -9.36 12.89 -5.59
C TYR A 84 -8.61 13.07 -6.92
N ASN A 85 -8.57 12.04 -7.76
CA ASN A 85 -7.96 12.07 -9.10
C ASN A 85 -9.00 11.96 -10.22
N SER A 86 -10.29 12.10 -9.92
CA SER A 86 -11.37 11.87 -10.87
C SER A 86 -11.28 12.79 -12.10
N ASP A 87 -10.92 14.06 -11.93
CA ASP A 87 -10.75 14.99 -13.06
C ASP A 87 -9.63 14.57 -14.01
N LEU A 88 -8.51 14.09 -13.47
CA LEU A 88 -7.38 13.59 -14.25
C LEU A 88 -7.74 12.30 -14.98
N ILE A 89 -8.41 11.37 -14.29
CA ILE A 89 -8.89 10.11 -14.86
C ILE A 89 -9.90 10.37 -15.98
N ASN A 90 -10.87 11.26 -15.75
CA ASN A 90 -11.87 11.63 -16.75
C ASN A 90 -11.23 12.32 -17.95
N SER A 91 -10.27 13.21 -17.72
CA SER A 91 -9.51 13.85 -18.80
C SER A 91 -8.76 12.81 -19.63
N PHE A 92 -8.15 11.82 -18.99
CA PHE A 92 -7.50 10.70 -19.70
C PHE A 92 -8.50 9.88 -20.51
N ILE A 93 -9.66 9.54 -19.94
CA ILE A 93 -10.71 8.80 -20.65
C ILE A 93 -11.17 9.59 -21.89
N VAL A 94 -11.47 10.88 -21.72
CA VAL A 94 -11.97 11.74 -22.81
C VAL A 94 -10.93 11.97 -23.90
N ASN A 95 -9.64 12.07 -23.55
CA ASN A 95 -8.60 12.36 -24.54
C ASN A 95 -8.08 11.10 -25.22
N GLN A 96 -7.88 10.01 -24.48
CA GLN A 96 -7.19 8.82 -24.97
C GLN A 96 -8.13 7.65 -25.27
N LEU A 97 -9.30 7.58 -24.62
CA LEU A 97 -10.24 6.47 -24.71
C LEU A 97 -11.61 6.88 -25.27
N ARG A 98 -11.71 8.06 -25.90
CA ARG A 98 -12.96 8.63 -26.41
C ARG A 98 -13.75 7.69 -27.33
N SER A 99 -13.04 6.91 -28.14
CA SER A 99 -13.66 5.98 -29.09
C SER A 99 -14.08 4.64 -28.46
N PHE A 100 -13.77 4.45 -27.17
CA PHE A 100 -13.97 3.21 -26.43
C PHE A 100 -14.75 3.47 -25.13
N ASP A 101 -16.03 3.86 -25.25
CA ASP A 101 -16.87 4.21 -24.10
C ASP A 101 -16.89 3.13 -23.01
N LEU A 102 -17.02 1.85 -23.38
CA LEU A 102 -16.99 0.73 -22.43
C LEU A 102 -15.65 0.64 -21.67
N LEU A 103 -14.54 0.91 -22.37
CA LEU A 103 -13.20 0.86 -21.78
C LEU A 103 -12.97 2.02 -20.81
N GLY A 104 -13.56 3.19 -21.09
CA GLY A 104 -13.57 4.33 -20.17
C GLY A 104 -14.22 3.99 -18.82
N TYR A 105 -15.39 3.36 -18.82
CA TYR A 105 -16.05 2.94 -17.58
C TYR A 105 -15.32 1.79 -16.86
N LEU A 106 -14.74 0.85 -17.61
CA LEU A 106 -13.92 -0.24 -17.06
C LEU A 106 -12.63 0.26 -16.40
N LEU A 107 -12.15 1.46 -16.72
CA LEU A 107 -10.93 2.00 -16.13
C LEU A 107 -11.02 2.14 -14.60
N TYR A 108 -12.17 2.54 -14.07
CA TYR A 108 -12.39 2.68 -12.63
C TYR A 108 -12.19 1.37 -11.85
N PRO A 109 -12.89 0.26 -12.15
CA PRO A 109 -12.66 -1.01 -11.47
C PRO A 109 -11.26 -1.57 -11.72
N ILE A 110 -10.66 -1.33 -12.90
CA ILE A 110 -9.27 -1.72 -13.18
C ILE A 110 -8.32 -0.97 -12.24
N LEU A 111 -8.49 0.33 -12.04
CA LEU A 111 -7.66 1.13 -11.13
C LEU A 111 -7.80 0.69 -9.68
N ILE A 112 -9.03 0.39 -9.24
CA ILE A 112 -9.26 -0.16 -7.90
C ILE A 112 -8.49 -1.47 -7.72
N PHE A 113 -8.68 -2.41 -8.66
CA PHE A 113 -8.00 -3.70 -8.62
C PHE A 113 -6.47 -3.54 -8.67
N TRP A 114 -5.97 -2.57 -9.45
CA TRP A 114 -4.55 -2.25 -9.54
C TRP A 114 -3.99 -1.76 -8.21
N ILE A 115 -4.62 -0.76 -7.58
CA ILE A 115 -4.16 -0.21 -6.30
C ILE A 115 -4.16 -1.28 -5.21
N VAL A 116 -5.28 -2.01 -5.09
CA VAL A 116 -5.42 -3.08 -4.08
C VAL A 116 -4.45 -4.22 -4.37
N GLY A 117 -4.30 -4.60 -5.64
CA GLY A 117 -3.38 -5.63 -6.11
C GLY A 117 -1.94 -5.31 -5.76
N ILE A 118 -1.46 -4.12 -6.09
CA ILE A 118 -0.10 -3.66 -5.77
C ILE A 118 0.12 -3.63 -4.25
N THR A 119 -0.84 -3.10 -3.49
CA THR A 119 -0.74 -3.03 -2.02
C THR A 119 -0.60 -4.43 -1.41
N ASN A 120 -1.43 -5.38 -1.86
CA ASN A 120 -1.36 -6.77 -1.42
C ASN A 120 -0.07 -7.46 -1.88
N SER A 121 0.40 -7.21 -3.11
CA SER A 121 1.66 -7.74 -3.62
C SER A 121 2.87 -7.28 -2.81
N ILE A 122 2.92 -5.99 -2.45
CA ILE A 122 3.99 -5.45 -1.60
C ILE A 122 3.95 -6.10 -0.21
N ASN A 123 2.77 -6.22 0.41
CA ASN A 123 2.62 -6.88 1.71
C ASN A 123 3.05 -8.36 1.69
N LEU A 124 2.84 -9.07 0.57
CA LEU A 124 3.32 -10.44 0.40
C LEU A 124 4.84 -10.54 0.24
N ILE A 125 5.48 -9.55 -0.39
CA ILE A 125 6.94 -9.51 -0.61
C ILE A 125 7.67 -9.08 0.67
N ASP A 126 7.09 -8.19 1.47
CA ASP A 126 7.70 -7.65 2.71
C ASP A 126 7.77 -8.67 3.86
N GLY A 127 7.11 -9.83 3.74
CA GLY A 127 7.28 -10.96 4.66
C GLY A 127 8.70 -11.60 4.63
N LEU A 128 9.59 -11.09 3.78
CA LEU A 128 10.98 -11.45 3.62
C LEU A 128 11.81 -10.15 3.76
N ASP A 129 12.37 -9.90 4.95
CA ASP A 129 13.02 -8.63 5.35
C ASP A 129 13.78 -7.87 4.25
N GLY A 130 13.50 -6.57 4.11
CA GLY A 130 14.33 -5.56 3.42
C GLY A 130 14.13 -5.40 1.90
N LEU A 131 13.46 -6.34 1.25
CA LEU A 131 13.28 -6.37 -0.20
C LEU A 131 12.22 -5.36 -0.69
N ALA A 132 11.12 -5.23 0.05
CA ALA A 132 10.08 -4.25 -0.28
C ALA A 132 10.61 -2.81 -0.17
N CYS A 133 11.38 -2.51 0.87
CA CYS A 133 12.01 -1.19 1.05
C CYS A 133 12.96 -0.86 -0.12
N GLY A 134 13.80 -1.81 -0.55
CA GLY A 134 14.66 -1.64 -1.72
C GLY A 134 13.89 -1.38 -3.02
N VAL A 135 12.83 -2.16 -3.29
CA VAL A 135 11.98 -1.96 -4.48
C VAL A 135 11.26 -0.61 -4.43
N SER A 136 10.74 -0.22 -3.26
CA SER A 136 10.09 1.09 -3.09
C SER A 136 11.05 2.26 -3.32
N ILE A 137 12.30 2.17 -2.83
CA ILE A 137 13.32 3.20 -3.05
C ILE A 137 13.66 3.32 -4.54
N ILE A 138 13.88 2.18 -5.23
CA ILE A 138 14.21 2.19 -6.67
C ILE A 138 13.07 2.80 -7.48
N CYS A 139 11.82 2.42 -7.21
CA CYS A 139 10.66 3.01 -7.87
C CYS A 139 10.57 4.53 -7.60
N GLY A 140 10.75 4.95 -6.35
CA GLY A 140 10.71 6.37 -5.98
C GLY A 140 11.80 7.21 -6.66
N MET A 141 13.03 6.68 -6.74
CA MET A 141 14.14 7.36 -7.43
C MET A 141 13.92 7.48 -8.94
N GLY A 142 13.32 6.46 -9.56
CA GLY A 142 12.97 6.49 -10.99
C GLY A 142 11.98 7.60 -11.31
N GLU A 143 10.94 7.77 -10.49
CA GLU A 143 9.98 8.86 -10.64
C GLU A 143 10.62 10.23 -10.41
N PHE A 144 11.49 10.36 -9.39
CA PHE A 144 12.22 11.61 -9.17
C PHE A 144 13.12 11.99 -10.35
N TYR A 145 13.78 11.02 -10.99
CA TYR A 145 14.59 11.27 -12.18
C TYR A 145 13.75 11.76 -13.37
N ASN A 146 12.53 11.25 -13.54
CA ASN A 146 11.62 11.71 -14.59
C ASN A 146 11.11 13.16 -14.38
N LEU A 147 11.26 13.72 -13.17
CA LEU A 147 10.86 15.08 -12.81
C LEU A 147 11.98 16.13 -13.03
N LEU A 148 13.22 15.70 -13.28
CA LEU A 148 14.39 16.57 -13.57
C LEU A 148 14.57 16.79 -15.08
#